data_AF-A0A7U6BE69-F1
#
_entry.id   AF-A0A7U6BE69-F1
#
_cell.length_a   1.000
_cell.length_b   1.000
_cell.length_c   1.000
_cell.angle_alpha   90.00
_cell.angle_beta   90.00
_cell.angle_gamma   90.00
#
_symmetry.space_group_name_H-M   'P 1'
#
loop_
_entity.id
_entity.type
_entity.pdbx_description
1 polymer ?
#
loop_
_entity_poly.entity_id
_entity_poly.type
_entity_poly.pdbx_seq_one_letter_code
_entity_poly.pdbx_strand_id
1 'polypeptide(L)'
;MNNLEKMRAVGEVVYGKNWQSPLSRSLGVSDRTVRNFISGDTNVPVNLSTRLIEAMESEMSKIKSAIEIINSDKICGDDVTIEMICEIAGRYQYPDEMIRKHAIDAMNDAIYQTTYLSDLDAIARKFSNE
;
A
#
# COMPACT_ATOMS: atom_id res chain seq x y z
N MET A 1 31.03 -10.56 0.76
CA MET A 1 29.67 -10.79 1.27
C MET A 1 29.28 -12.25 1.07
N ASN A 2 29.15 -13.03 2.14
CA ASN A 2 28.70 -14.42 2.12
C ASN A 2 27.16 -14.52 2.07
N ASN A 3 26.60 -15.74 1.90
CA ASN A 3 25.16 -15.94 1.79
C ASN A 3 24.39 -15.47 3.05
N LEU A 4 24.95 -15.64 4.25
CA LEU A 4 24.31 -15.18 5.48
C LEU A 4 24.28 -13.63 5.56
N GLU A 5 25.38 -12.98 5.20
CA GLU A 5 25.48 -11.52 5.12
C GLU A 5 24.47 -10.95 4.11
N LYS A 6 24.33 -11.59 2.93
CA LYS A 6 23.31 -11.23 1.94
C LYS A 6 21.89 -11.37 2.49
N MET A 7 21.60 -12.48 3.17
CA MET A 7 20.28 -12.72 3.75
C MET A 7 19.90 -11.64 4.76
N ARG A 8 20.84 -11.29 5.65
CA ARG A 8 20.64 -10.23 6.63
C ARG A 8 20.42 -8.88 5.95
N ALA A 9 21.29 -8.51 5.01
CA ALA A 9 21.20 -7.23 4.33
C ALA A 9 19.88 -7.08 3.56
N VAL A 10 19.46 -8.11 2.81
CA VAL A 10 18.18 -8.11 2.08
C VAL A 10 17.00 -8.00 3.05
N GLY A 11 17.01 -8.83 4.11
CA GLY A 11 15.95 -8.80 5.10
C GLY A 11 15.79 -7.42 5.75
N GLU A 12 16.90 -6.82 6.20
CA GLU A 12 16.90 -5.51 6.85
C GLU A 12 16.43 -4.39 5.92
N VAL A 13 16.84 -4.43 4.64
CA VAL A 13 16.42 -3.44 3.64
C VAL A 13 14.91 -3.50 3.39
N VAL A 14 14.33 -4.69 3.26
CA VAL A 14 12.92 -4.84 2.84
C VAL A 14 11.96 -4.79 4.03
N TYR A 15 12.35 -5.33 5.19
CA TYR A 15 11.45 -5.53 6.32
C TYR A 15 11.90 -4.83 7.61
N GLY A 16 13.05 -4.15 7.60
CA GLY A 16 13.58 -3.42 8.75
C GLY A 16 14.07 -4.34 9.88
N LYS A 17 14.02 -3.83 11.12
CA LYS A 17 14.64 -4.49 12.30
C LYS A 17 14.07 -5.89 12.60
N ASN A 18 12.82 -6.15 12.22
CA ASN A 18 12.12 -7.40 12.52
C ASN A 18 12.06 -8.33 11.29
N TRP A 19 13.13 -8.35 10.47
CA TRP A 19 13.12 -8.98 9.15
C TRP A 19 13.04 -10.50 9.12
N GLN A 20 13.44 -11.19 10.19
CA GLN A 20 13.59 -12.65 10.15
C GLN A 20 12.26 -13.40 9.89
N SER A 21 11.16 -12.95 10.51
CA SER A 21 9.83 -13.54 10.35
C SER A 21 9.15 -13.22 9.00
N PRO A 22 9.21 -11.99 8.47
CA PRO A 22 8.70 -11.75 7.12
C PRO A 22 9.56 -12.40 6.04
N LEU A 23 10.90 -12.40 6.17
CA LEU A 23 11.77 -13.07 5.19
C LEU A 23 11.59 -14.59 5.18
N SER A 24 11.37 -15.23 6.33
CA SER A 24 11.10 -16.68 6.39
C SER A 24 9.86 -17.04 5.58
N ARG A 25 8.78 -16.24 5.69
CA ARG A 25 7.53 -16.41 4.94
C ARG A 25 7.76 -16.26 3.45
N SER A 26 8.47 -15.22 3.02
CA SER A 26 8.75 -15.00 1.59
C SER A 26 9.69 -16.06 1.01
N LEU A 27 10.59 -16.62 1.81
CA LEU A 27 11.44 -17.76 1.42
C LEU A 27 10.71 -19.11 1.48
N GLY A 28 9.50 -19.18 2.03
CA GLY A 28 8.75 -20.43 2.23
C GLY A 28 9.39 -21.38 3.25
N VAL A 29 10.05 -20.84 4.28
CA VAL A 29 10.67 -21.62 5.37
C VAL A 29 10.15 -21.19 6.73
N SER A 30 10.43 -21.98 7.77
CA SER A 30 10.06 -21.60 9.14
C SER A 30 10.96 -20.50 9.70
N ASP A 31 10.43 -19.68 10.62
CA ASP A 31 11.23 -18.71 11.40
C ASP A 31 12.40 -19.38 12.13
N ARG A 32 12.23 -20.64 12.54
CA ARG A 32 13.30 -21.44 13.16
C ARG A 32 14.43 -21.72 12.17
N THR A 33 14.11 -22.02 10.92
CA THR A 33 15.10 -22.28 9.87
C THR A 33 15.96 -21.05 9.62
N VAL A 34 15.35 -19.86 9.52
CA VAL A 34 16.09 -18.60 9.35
C VAL A 34 16.99 -18.32 10.57
N ARG A 35 16.49 -18.55 11.79
CA ARG A 35 17.31 -18.43 13.01
C ARG A 35 18.49 -19.39 13.03
N ASN A 36 18.30 -20.64 12.65
CA ASN A 36 19.37 -21.64 12.56
C ASN A 36 20.44 -21.27 11.53
N PHE A 37 20.06 -20.65 10.40
CA PHE A 37 21.03 -20.11 9.45
C PHE A 37 21.87 -18.98 10.04
N ILE A 38 21.26 -18.13 10.87
CA ILE A 38 21.94 -16.99 11.51
C ILE A 38 22.86 -17.44 12.64
N SER A 39 22.46 -18.42 13.44
CA SER A 39 23.29 -18.98 14.51
C SER A 39 24.44 -19.86 13.99
N GLY A 40 24.37 -20.31 12.74
CA GLY A 40 25.33 -21.25 12.16
C GLY A 40 25.05 -22.71 12.53
N ASP A 41 23.90 -23.00 13.17
CA ASP A 41 23.48 -24.36 13.53
C ASP A 41 23.14 -25.22 12.31
N THR A 42 22.90 -24.60 11.16
CA THR A 42 22.61 -25.30 9.91
C THR A 42 23.26 -24.61 8.73
N ASN A 43 23.78 -25.39 7.79
CA ASN A 43 24.36 -24.85 6.56
C ASN A 43 23.31 -24.07 5.76
N VAL A 44 23.72 -22.87 5.36
CA VAL A 44 22.94 -22.02 4.47
C VAL A 44 22.88 -22.67 3.07
N PRO A 45 21.69 -22.79 2.45
CA PRO A 45 21.57 -23.39 1.13
C PRO A 45 22.47 -22.72 0.09
N VAL A 46 23.08 -23.50 -0.79
CA VAL A 46 23.98 -23.00 -1.86
C VAL A 46 23.23 -22.09 -2.84
N ASN A 47 21.93 -22.31 -3.04
CA ASN A 47 21.05 -21.54 -3.92
C ASN A 47 20.33 -20.38 -3.21
N LEU A 48 20.78 -19.94 -2.03
CA LEU A 48 20.10 -18.88 -1.28
C LEU A 48 19.92 -17.60 -2.10
N SER A 49 20.92 -17.22 -2.91
CA SER A 49 20.83 -16.00 -3.72
C SER A 49 19.65 -16.05 -4.70
N THR A 50 19.41 -17.19 -5.36
CA THR A 50 18.26 -17.39 -6.24
C THR A 50 16.95 -17.29 -5.47
N ARG A 51 16.85 -17.96 -4.32
CA ARG A 51 15.65 -17.93 -3.47
C ARG A 51 15.34 -16.51 -2.96
N LEU A 52 16.37 -15.73 -2.64
CA LEU A 52 16.20 -14.34 -2.25
C LEU A 52 15.66 -13.51 -3.41
N ILE A 53 16.19 -13.66 -4.62
CA ILE A 53 15.69 -12.95 -5.81
C ILE A 53 14.21 -13.28 -6.04
N GLU A 54 13.86 -14.57 -6.10
CA GLU A 54 12.47 -15.02 -6.30
C GLU A 54 11.52 -14.44 -5.23
N ALA A 55 11.95 -14.46 -3.96
CA ALA A 55 11.20 -13.86 -2.87
C ALA A 55 11.02 -12.35 -3.06
N MET A 56 12.07 -11.61 -3.45
CA MET A 56 12.01 -10.16 -3.63
C MET A 56 11.19 -9.76 -4.86
N GLU A 57 11.24 -10.53 -5.94
CA GLU A 57 10.38 -10.32 -7.12
C GLU A 57 8.90 -10.52 -6.76
N SER A 58 8.60 -11.52 -5.92
CA SER A 58 7.25 -11.72 -5.39
C SER A 58 6.78 -10.54 -4.54
N GLU A 59 7.62 -10.03 -3.63
CA GLU A 59 7.29 -8.85 -2.82
C GLU A 59 7.11 -7.60 -3.69
N MET A 60 7.98 -7.39 -4.68
CA MET A 60 7.84 -6.26 -5.62
C MET A 60 6.52 -6.32 -6.38
N SER A 61 6.08 -7.52 -6.78
CA SER A 61 4.78 -7.73 -7.44
C SER A 61 3.62 -7.32 -6.51
N LYS A 62 3.64 -7.74 -5.25
CA LYS A 62 2.60 -7.35 -4.25
C LYS A 62 2.56 -5.84 -4.06
N ILE A 63 3.72 -5.19 -3.97
CA ILE A 63 3.81 -3.73 -3.83
C ILE A 63 3.24 -3.03 -5.06
N LYS A 64 3.55 -3.52 -6.28
CA LYS A 64 2.96 -2.98 -7.52
C LYS A 64 1.45 -3.11 -7.52
N SER A 65 0.91 -4.27 -7.17
CA SER A 65 -0.55 -4.46 -7.07
C SER A 65 -1.19 -3.54 -6.02
N ALA A 66 -0.53 -3.30 -4.88
CA ALA A 66 -1.01 -2.35 -3.89
C ALA A 66 -1.03 -0.90 -4.45
N ILE A 67 -0.02 -0.52 -5.23
CA ILE A 67 0.04 0.78 -5.92
C ILE A 67 -1.08 0.91 -6.96
N GLU A 68 -1.37 -0.17 -7.70
CA GLU A 68 -2.48 -0.20 -8.67
C GLU A 68 -3.83 -0.01 -7.98
N ILE A 69 -4.05 -0.65 -6.83
CA ILE A 69 -5.26 -0.45 -6.02
C ILE A 69 -5.39 1.01 -5.59
N ILE A 70 -4.30 1.60 -5.06
CA ILE A 70 -4.28 3.01 -4.66
C ILE A 70 -4.58 3.94 -5.84
N ASN A 71 -4.10 3.62 -7.04
CA ASN A 71 -4.33 4.45 -8.23
C ASN A 71 -5.61 4.10 -9.00
N SER A 72 -6.42 3.16 -8.51
CA SER A 72 -7.60 2.68 -9.25
C SER A 72 -8.66 3.75 -9.48
N ASP A 73 -8.68 4.77 -8.63
CA ASP A 73 -9.58 5.92 -8.67
C ASP A 73 -8.84 7.25 -8.87
N LYS A 74 -7.56 7.18 -9.26
CA LYS A 74 -6.76 8.36 -9.60
C LYS A 74 -7.25 8.97 -10.89
N ILE A 75 -7.49 10.28 -10.88
CA ILE A 75 -7.93 11.07 -12.02
C ILE A 75 -7.15 12.39 -12.10
N CYS A 76 -7.03 12.94 -13.31
CA CYS A 76 -6.52 14.31 -13.47
C CYS A 76 -7.55 15.28 -12.91
N GLY A 77 -7.10 16.33 -12.20
CA GLY A 77 -8.00 17.35 -11.68
C GLY A 77 -8.88 18.00 -12.75
N ASP A 78 -8.31 18.24 -13.94
CA ASP A 78 -9.02 18.83 -15.07
C ASP A 78 -10.12 17.91 -15.64
N ASP A 79 -10.04 16.60 -15.37
CA ASP A 79 -11.04 15.61 -15.78
C ASP A 79 -12.13 15.41 -14.71
N VAL A 80 -11.99 16.00 -13.51
CA VAL A 80 -13.02 15.93 -12.48
C VAL A 80 -14.16 16.89 -12.83
N THR A 81 -15.33 16.33 -13.11
CA THR A 81 -16.51 17.13 -13.47
C THR A 81 -17.38 17.43 -12.25
N ILE A 82 -18.16 18.51 -12.33
CA ILE A 82 -19.18 18.85 -11.32
C ILE A 82 -20.19 17.71 -11.14
N GLU A 83 -20.52 16.98 -12.21
CA GLU A 83 -21.42 15.83 -12.16
C GLU A 83 -20.86 14.72 -11.26
N MET A 84 -19.56 14.39 -11.39
CA MET A 84 -18.90 13.41 -10.53
C MET A 84 -18.90 13.85 -9.06
N ILE A 85 -18.64 15.12 -8.77
CA ILE A 85 -18.69 15.67 -7.41
C ILE A 85 -20.11 15.55 -6.84
N CYS A 86 -21.13 15.86 -7.65
CA CYS A 86 -22.53 15.74 -7.25
C CYS A 86 -22.95 14.28 -7.03
N GLU A 87 -22.45 13.35 -7.84
CA GLU A 87 -22.66 11.91 -7.66
C GLU A 87 -22.05 11.42 -6.35
N ILE A 88 -20.81 11.80 -6.04
CA ILE A 88 -20.16 11.48 -4.77
C ILE A 88 -20.96 12.05 -3.60
N ALA A 89 -21.34 13.34 -3.67
CA ALA A 89 -22.16 13.96 -2.63
C ALA A 89 -23.47 13.19 -2.44
N GLY A 90 -24.13 12.79 -3.54
CA GLY A 90 -25.42 12.09 -3.55
C GLY A 90 -25.43 10.69 -2.91
N ARG A 91 -24.25 10.12 -2.60
CA ARG A 91 -24.14 8.85 -1.87
C ARG A 91 -24.53 8.98 -0.39
N TYR A 92 -24.49 10.20 0.14
CA TYR A 92 -24.63 10.47 1.57
C TYR A 92 -25.87 11.32 1.88
N GLN A 93 -26.37 11.19 3.11
CA GLN A 93 -27.42 12.07 3.65
C GLN A 93 -26.79 13.19 4.48
N TYR A 94 -27.16 14.43 4.18
CA TYR A 94 -26.69 15.62 4.89
C TYR A 94 -27.77 16.16 5.82
N PRO A 95 -27.39 16.92 6.86
CA PRO A 95 -28.33 17.59 7.75
C PRO A 95 -29.32 18.50 7.01
N ASP A 96 -28.84 19.24 6.01
CA ASP A 96 -29.61 20.15 5.17
C ASP A 96 -28.90 20.41 3.82
N GLU A 97 -29.56 21.14 2.92
CA GLU A 97 -29.03 21.47 1.59
C GLU A 97 -27.83 22.41 1.65
N MET A 98 -27.71 23.25 2.68
CA MET A 98 -26.57 24.16 2.84
C MET A 98 -25.30 23.38 3.19
N ILE A 99 -25.39 22.38 4.09
CA ILE A 99 -24.27 21.49 4.41
C ILE A 99 -23.89 20.64 3.20
N ARG A 100 -24.88 20.14 2.43
CA ARG A 100 -24.62 19.45 1.18
C ARG A 100 -23.84 20.32 0.19
N LYS A 101 -24.21 21.60 0.05
CA LYS A 101 -23.49 22.55 -0.79
C LYS A 101 -22.06 22.79 -0.28
N HIS A 102 -21.87 22.97 1.03
CA HIS A 102 -20.53 23.10 1.61
C HIS A 102 -19.66 21.86 1.38
N ALA A 103 -20.24 20.66 1.37
CA ALA A 103 -19.51 19.44 1.04
C ALA A 103 -19.05 19.43 -0.44
N ILE A 104 -19.91 19.88 -1.36
CA ILE A 104 -19.58 20.03 -2.78
C ILE A 104 -18.49 21.07 -2.99
N ASP A 105 -18.62 22.25 -2.36
CA ASP A 105 -17.62 23.31 -2.44
C ASP A 105 -16.27 22.83 -1.88
N ALA A 106 -16.28 22.13 -0.74
CA ALA A 106 -15.07 21.58 -0.13
C ALA A 106 -14.40 20.49 -0.98
N MET A 107 -15.18 19.64 -1.66
CA MET A 107 -14.64 18.69 -2.63
C MET A 107 -14.01 19.42 -3.82
N ASN A 108 -14.70 20.43 -4.36
CA ASN A 108 -14.20 21.21 -5.49
C ASN A 108 -12.89 21.93 -5.16
N ASP A 109 -12.78 22.50 -3.96
CA ASP A 109 -11.56 23.17 -3.47
C ASP A 109 -10.40 22.19 -3.21
N ALA A 110 -10.70 20.89 -3.09
CA ALA A 110 -9.71 19.83 -2.90
C ALA A 110 -9.26 19.18 -4.23
N ILE A 111 -9.73 19.66 -5.39
CA ILE A 111 -9.29 19.18 -6.69
C ILE A 111 -7.95 19.79 -7.04
N TYR A 112 -6.97 18.91 -7.27
CA TYR A 112 -5.64 19.25 -7.75
C TYR A 112 -5.30 18.43 -8.99
N GLN A 113 -4.16 18.72 -9.63
CA GLN A 113 -3.72 18.03 -10.84
C GLN A 113 -3.76 16.50 -10.73
N THR A 114 -3.42 15.96 -9.55
CA THR A 114 -3.67 14.55 -9.21
C THR A 114 -4.71 14.52 -8.11
N THR A 115 -5.87 13.95 -8.40
CA THR A 115 -6.98 13.80 -7.45
C THR A 115 -7.38 12.33 -7.37
N TYR A 116 -7.70 11.86 -6.16
CA TYR A 116 -8.26 10.53 -5.92
C TYR A 116 -9.74 10.70 -5.55
N LEU A 117 -10.63 9.98 -6.23
CA LEU A 117 -12.07 10.10 -5.95
C LEU A 117 -12.44 9.64 -4.54
N SER A 118 -11.66 8.73 -3.96
CA SER A 118 -11.77 8.29 -2.57
C SER A 118 -11.45 9.40 -1.56
N ASP A 119 -10.53 10.31 -1.88
CA ASP A 119 -10.26 11.48 -1.04
C ASP A 119 -11.44 12.46 -1.08
N LEU A 120 -12.04 12.68 -2.26
CA LEU A 120 -13.27 13.48 -2.39
C LEU A 120 -14.46 12.84 -1.65
N ASP A 121 -14.60 11.52 -1.76
CA ASP A 121 -15.61 10.74 -1.04
C ASP A 121 -15.46 10.87 0.50
N ALA A 122 -14.21 10.83 1.00
CA ALA A 122 -13.93 11.07 2.41
C ALA A 122 -14.31 12.49 2.87
N ILE A 123 -14.12 13.50 2.00
CA ILE A 123 -14.58 14.87 2.26
C ILE A 123 -16.11 14.89 2.33
N ALA A 124 -16.82 14.33 1.35
CA ALA A 124 -18.29 14.27 1.35
C ALA A 124 -18.83 13.62 2.63
N ARG A 125 -18.27 12.47 3.01
CA ARG A 125 -18.65 11.72 4.21
C ARG A 125 -18.49 12.54 5.49
N LYS A 126 -17.43 13.33 5.61
CA LYS A 126 -17.17 14.17 6.79
C LYS A 126 -18.28 15.20 7.07
N PHE A 127 -18.98 15.66 6.04
CA PHE A 127 -20.11 16.59 6.18
C PHE A 127 -21.46 15.89 6.32
N SER A 128 -21.51 14.58 6.14
CA SER A 128 -22.73 13.78 6.22
C SER A 128 -23.15 13.49 7.67
N ASN A 129 -24.30 12.84 7.84
CA ASN A 129 -24.79 12.37 9.14
C ASN A 129 -24.12 11.07 9.64
N GLU A 130 -23.22 10.46 8.86
CA GLU A 130 -22.48 9.23 9.19
C GLU A 130 -21.15 9.48 9.90
#